data_AF-A0AAV6KN12-F1
#
_entry.id   AF-A0AAV6KN12-F1
#
_cell.length_a   1.000
_cell.length_b   1.000
_cell.length_c   1.000
_cell.angle_alpha   90.00
_cell.angle_beta   90.00
_cell.angle_gamma   90.00
#
_symmetry.space_group_name_H-M   'P 1'
#
loop_
_entity.id
_entity.type
_entity.pdbx_description
1 polymer ?
#
loop_
_entity_poly.entity_id
_entity_poly.type
_entity_poly.pdbx_seq_one_letter_code
_entity_poly.pdbx_strand_id
1 'polypeptide(L)'
;MKGAIAKVFPNTRHRLYLWHIKKKFVEKLSQVYYKRSKFKKDMKECIRRTYKKEAFEKRWMLLMKENGLESNQWLQGLFDIRESWVPVYNRGTFFTGMNITGRIEGINSFFDSFVTHTSNLKEFVVKYEIALSRIVKRKNDKDFESEHKFRIVNDHEFLLKHAGKVYTRNVFNKFKDEWNKIFHYKVENVRNGNGFQSFIVKSKDDELEKFEVRLDSQTYEGKCECQQFEFVGILCAHILKVFVQLDIDEIAEHFIFPRWRQKANKFRIIDSQGLVHDDGKEESKTLRLSHMC
;
A
#
# COMPACT_ATOMS: atom_id res chain seq x y z
N MET A 1 0.02 -13.59 -19.28
CA MET A 1 0.93 -13.26 -18.16
C MET A 1 0.75 -14.16 -16.93
N LYS A 2 -0.48 -14.34 -16.38
CA LYS A 2 -0.73 -15.15 -15.18
C LYS A 2 -0.08 -16.55 -15.19
N GLY A 3 -0.22 -17.31 -16.28
CA GLY A 3 0.35 -18.66 -16.38
C GLY A 3 1.88 -18.69 -16.32
N ALA A 4 2.55 -17.77 -17.01
CA ALA A 4 4.02 -17.65 -16.96
C ALA A 4 4.52 -17.28 -15.55
N ILE A 5 3.83 -16.35 -14.86
CA ILE A 5 4.18 -15.98 -13.48
C ILE A 5 4.01 -17.16 -12.53
N ALA A 6 2.93 -17.93 -12.65
CA ALA A 6 2.72 -19.11 -11.81
C ALA A 6 3.82 -20.17 -12.00
N LYS A 7 4.36 -20.29 -13.23
CA LYS A 7 5.45 -21.21 -13.55
C LYS A 7 6.81 -20.76 -12.99
N VAL A 8 7.13 -19.47 -13.13
CA VAL A 8 8.45 -18.92 -12.76
C VAL A 8 8.50 -18.48 -11.29
N PHE A 9 7.39 -17.97 -10.76
CA PHE A 9 7.25 -17.44 -9.40
C PHE A 9 6.04 -18.05 -8.71
N PRO A 10 6.09 -19.35 -8.33
CA PRO A 10 4.92 -20.08 -7.80
C PRO A 10 4.36 -19.49 -6.50
N ASN A 11 5.22 -18.85 -5.70
CA ASN A 11 4.83 -18.19 -4.45
C ASN A 11 4.38 -16.73 -4.63
N THR A 12 4.35 -16.22 -5.86
CA THR A 12 3.95 -14.84 -6.13
C THR A 12 2.47 -14.76 -6.44
N ARG A 13 1.77 -13.91 -5.67
CA ARG A 13 0.37 -13.60 -5.93
C ARG A 13 0.24 -12.59 -7.08
N HIS A 14 -0.17 -13.05 -8.24
CA HIS A 14 -0.49 -12.18 -9.38
C HIS A 14 -1.83 -11.45 -9.16
N ARG A 15 -1.83 -10.13 -9.37
CA ARG A 15 -3.01 -9.27 -9.20
C ARG A 15 -3.18 -8.36 -10.40
N LEU A 16 -4.42 -8.15 -10.80
CA LEU A 16 -4.80 -7.14 -11.78
C LEU A 16 -4.84 -5.76 -11.13
N TYR A 17 -4.31 -4.77 -11.84
CA TYR A 17 -4.29 -3.41 -11.35
C TYR A 17 -5.66 -2.76 -11.51
N LEU A 18 -6.23 -2.29 -10.40
CA LEU A 18 -7.59 -1.74 -10.34
C LEU A 18 -7.81 -0.55 -11.28
N TRP A 19 -6.76 0.18 -11.65
CA TRP A 19 -6.84 1.26 -12.63
C TRP A 19 -7.27 0.77 -14.02
N HIS A 20 -6.66 -0.31 -14.53
CA HIS A 20 -7.03 -0.87 -15.84
C HIS A 20 -8.48 -1.35 -15.83
N ILE A 21 -8.91 -1.95 -14.72
CA ILE A 21 -10.30 -2.38 -14.53
C ILE A 21 -11.24 -1.16 -14.54
N LYS A 22 -10.93 -0.09 -13.79
CA LYS A 22 -11.71 1.15 -13.79
C LYS A 22 -11.81 1.79 -15.17
N LYS A 23 -10.75 1.72 -15.99
CA LYS A 23 -10.80 2.18 -17.38
C LYS A 23 -11.81 1.37 -18.19
N LYS A 24 -11.84 0.05 -18.02
CA LYS A 24 -12.84 -0.83 -18.65
C LYS A 24 -14.27 -0.57 -18.18
N PHE A 25 -14.48 -0.17 -16.92
CA PHE A 25 -15.80 0.29 -16.47
C PHE A 25 -16.30 1.51 -17.26
N VAL A 26 -15.43 2.49 -17.54
CA VAL A 26 -15.80 3.67 -18.35
C VAL A 26 -16.09 3.27 -19.80
N GLU A 27 -15.28 2.37 -20.37
CA GLU A 27 -15.42 1.93 -21.77
C GLU A 27 -16.66 1.05 -21.99
N LYS A 28 -16.96 0.11 -21.08
CA LYS A 28 -17.99 -0.93 -21.26
C LYS A 28 -19.33 -0.62 -20.61
N LEU A 29 -19.35 0.32 -19.66
CA LEU A 29 -20.54 0.68 -18.89
C LEU A 29 -20.75 2.20 -18.88
N SER A 30 -20.39 2.90 -19.96
CA SER A 30 -20.50 4.36 -20.07
C SER A 30 -21.90 4.90 -19.74
N GLN A 31 -22.94 4.12 -20.05
CA GLN A 31 -24.34 4.43 -19.78
C GLN A 31 -24.70 4.52 -18.29
N VAL A 32 -23.99 3.80 -17.42
CA VAL A 32 -24.22 3.80 -15.96
C VAL A 32 -23.03 4.32 -15.16
N TYR A 33 -21.82 4.34 -15.73
CA TYR A 33 -20.55 4.63 -15.05
C TYR A 33 -19.94 5.99 -15.46
N TYR A 34 -20.70 7.07 -15.29
CA TYR A 34 -20.26 8.45 -15.57
C TYR A 34 -19.87 9.22 -14.29
N LYS A 35 -19.27 10.43 -14.44
CA LYS A 35 -18.54 11.16 -13.38
C LYS A 35 -19.29 11.32 -12.05
N ARG A 36 -20.61 11.51 -12.08
CA ARG A 36 -21.47 11.72 -10.90
C ARG A 36 -22.58 10.65 -10.75
N SER A 37 -22.45 9.52 -11.44
CA SER A 37 -23.42 8.45 -11.34
C SER A 37 -23.43 7.82 -9.93
N LYS A 38 -24.64 7.50 -9.45
CA LYS A 38 -24.84 6.72 -8.22
C LYS A 38 -24.10 5.38 -8.30
N PHE A 39 -24.24 4.67 -9.41
CA PHE A 39 -23.54 3.40 -9.66
C PHE A 39 -22.02 3.50 -9.48
N LYS A 40 -21.36 4.54 -10.02
CA LYS A 40 -19.91 4.72 -9.83
C LYS A 40 -19.53 4.93 -8.37
N LYS A 41 -20.34 5.68 -7.60
CA LYS A 41 -20.12 5.89 -6.16
C LYS A 41 -20.26 4.58 -5.41
N ASP A 42 -21.36 3.87 -5.63
CA ASP A 42 -21.70 2.63 -4.92
C ASP A 42 -20.73 1.49 -5.29
N MET A 43 -20.29 1.42 -6.55
CA MET A 43 -19.23 0.51 -6.98
C MET A 43 -17.90 0.81 -6.30
N LYS A 44 -17.52 2.09 -6.22
CA LYS A 44 -16.30 2.52 -5.51
C LYS A 44 -16.37 2.12 -4.03
N GLU A 45 -17.55 2.24 -3.43
CA GLU A 45 -17.77 1.89 -2.03
C GLU A 45 -17.75 0.38 -1.81
N CYS A 46 -18.43 -0.38 -2.67
CA CYS A 46 -18.43 -1.85 -2.67
C CYS A 46 -17.01 -2.41 -2.74
N ILE A 47 -16.13 -1.86 -3.58
CA ILE A 47 -14.74 -2.33 -3.70
C ILE A 47 -13.87 -1.92 -2.50
N ARG A 48 -14.11 -0.74 -1.90
CA ARG A 48 -13.20 -0.15 -0.91
C ARG A 48 -13.61 -0.36 0.55
N ARG A 49 -14.91 -0.35 0.85
CA ARG A 49 -15.47 -0.45 2.20
C ARG A 49 -15.90 -1.86 2.58
N THR A 50 -15.46 -2.87 1.84
CA THR A 50 -15.69 -4.27 2.18
C THR A 50 -14.40 -4.89 2.72
N TYR A 51 -14.53 -5.48 3.90
CA TYR A 51 -13.44 -6.08 4.65
C TYR A 51 -13.61 -7.59 4.83
N LYS A 52 -14.82 -8.11 4.55
CA LYS A 52 -15.15 -9.54 4.49
C LYS A 52 -15.53 -9.93 3.07
N LYS A 53 -15.13 -11.13 2.65
CA LYS A 53 -15.38 -11.62 1.28
C LYS A 53 -16.88 -11.75 1.03
N GLU A 54 -17.61 -12.27 2.01
CA GLU A 54 -19.06 -12.50 1.96
C GLU A 54 -19.82 -11.17 1.90
N ALA A 55 -19.35 -10.15 2.63
CA ALA A 55 -19.92 -8.81 2.59
C ALA A 55 -19.71 -8.16 1.22
N PHE A 56 -18.54 -8.37 0.60
CA PHE A 56 -18.28 -7.94 -0.77
C PHE A 56 -19.22 -8.62 -1.76
N GLU A 57 -19.33 -9.95 -1.71
CA GLU A 57 -20.16 -10.71 -2.65
C GLU A 57 -21.64 -10.31 -2.54
N LYS A 58 -22.18 -10.20 -1.32
CA LYS A 58 -23.56 -9.71 -1.11
C LYS A 58 -23.77 -8.31 -1.67
N ARG A 59 -22.86 -7.36 -1.38
CA ARG A 59 -22.97 -5.97 -1.86
C ARG A 59 -22.79 -5.87 -3.37
N TRP A 60 -21.94 -6.70 -3.96
CA TRP A 60 -21.79 -6.81 -5.41
C TRP A 60 -23.09 -7.28 -6.06
N MET A 61 -23.68 -8.38 -5.57
CA MET A 61 -24.93 -8.91 -6.12
C MET A 61 -26.08 -7.90 -6.02
N LEU A 62 -26.23 -7.23 -4.87
CA LEU A 62 -27.22 -6.16 -4.70
C LEU A 62 -27.02 -5.05 -5.74
N LEU A 63 -25.79 -4.57 -5.91
CA LEU A 63 -25.46 -3.52 -6.86
C LEU A 63 -25.76 -3.93 -8.32
N MET A 64 -25.51 -5.19 -8.69
CA MET A 64 -25.84 -5.68 -10.03
C MET A 64 -27.35 -5.70 -10.26
N LYS A 65 -28.12 -6.19 -9.28
CA LYS A 65 -29.58 -6.25 -9.33
C LYS A 65 -30.24 -4.88 -9.42
N GLU A 66 -29.84 -3.95 -8.56
CA GLU A 66 -30.39 -2.57 -8.53
C GLU A 66 -30.18 -1.81 -9.85
N ASN A 67 -29.19 -2.19 -10.65
CA ASN A 67 -28.86 -1.54 -11.91
C ASN A 67 -29.24 -2.38 -13.14
N GLY A 68 -29.90 -3.53 -12.96
CA GLY A 68 -30.30 -4.42 -14.05
C GLY A 68 -29.13 -5.03 -14.83
N LEU A 69 -27.99 -5.24 -14.17
CA LEU A 69 -26.72 -5.69 -14.79
C LEU A 69 -26.40 -7.17 -14.55
N GLU A 70 -27.34 -7.94 -13.98
CA GLU A 70 -27.14 -9.35 -13.59
C GLU A 70 -26.73 -10.24 -14.77
N SER A 71 -27.28 -9.99 -15.96
CA SER A 71 -26.99 -10.75 -17.19
C SER A 71 -25.79 -10.19 -17.98
N ASN A 72 -25.06 -9.21 -17.46
CA ASN A 72 -23.93 -8.62 -18.16
C ASN A 72 -22.72 -9.57 -18.13
N GLN A 73 -22.44 -10.22 -19.27
CA GLN A 73 -21.35 -11.20 -19.40
C GLN A 73 -19.97 -10.67 -18.97
N TRP A 74 -19.68 -9.38 -19.21
CA TRP A 74 -18.39 -8.81 -18.81
C TRP A 74 -18.29 -8.67 -17.28
N LEU A 75 -19.37 -8.25 -16.61
CA LEU A 75 -19.41 -8.14 -15.16
C LEU A 75 -19.39 -9.52 -14.48
N GLN A 76 -20.04 -10.52 -15.07
CA GLN A 76 -19.94 -11.92 -14.62
C GLN A 76 -18.49 -12.41 -14.71
N GLY A 77 -17.85 -12.28 -15.88
CA GLY A 77 -16.45 -12.67 -16.03
C GLY A 77 -15.50 -11.86 -15.13
N LEU A 78 -15.80 -10.59 -14.83
CA LEU A 78 -15.05 -9.79 -13.88
C LEU A 78 -15.22 -10.30 -12.44
N PHE A 79 -16.42 -10.77 -12.08
CA PHE A 79 -16.70 -11.39 -10.78
C PHE A 79 -16.04 -12.76 -10.63
N ASP A 80 -15.95 -13.56 -11.68
CA ASP A 80 -15.25 -14.85 -11.65
C ASP A 80 -13.78 -14.70 -11.29
N ILE A 81 -13.15 -13.61 -11.75
CA ILE A 81 -11.76 -13.30 -11.43
C ILE A 81 -11.59 -12.38 -10.21
N ARG A 82 -12.63 -12.21 -9.37
CA ARG A 82 -12.65 -11.26 -8.23
C ARG A 82 -11.45 -11.36 -7.30
N GLU A 83 -10.96 -12.57 -7.03
CA GLU A 83 -9.80 -12.76 -6.16
C GLU A 83 -8.52 -12.08 -6.69
N SER A 84 -8.43 -11.93 -8.00
CA SER A 84 -7.28 -11.34 -8.69
C SER A 84 -7.30 -9.81 -8.70
N TRP A 85 -8.38 -9.14 -8.28
CA TRP A 85 -8.45 -7.67 -8.41
C TRP A 85 -9.16 -6.95 -7.26
N VAL A 86 -10.06 -7.62 -6.56
CA VAL A 86 -10.80 -7.00 -5.45
C VAL A 86 -9.87 -6.92 -4.24
N PRO A 87 -9.73 -5.75 -3.59
CA PRO A 87 -8.83 -5.57 -2.47
C PRO A 87 -9.02 -6.58 -1.35
N VAL A 88 -10.26 -6.90 -0.96
CA VAL A 88 -10.57 -7.78 0.19
C VAL A 88 -9.93 -9.17 0.10
N TYR A 89 -9.76 -9.71 -1.11
CA TYR A 89 -9.10 -11.01 -1.32
C TYR A 89 -7.58 -10.94 -1.23
N ASN A 90 -7.01 -9.74 -1.29
CA ASN A 90 -5.58 -9.49 -1.37
C ASN A 90 -5.01 -8.85 -0.11
N ARG A 91 -5.84 -8.52 0.90
CA ARG A 91 -5.40 -7.80 2.10
C ARG A 91 -4.44 -8.61 2.98
N GLY A 92 -4.56 -9.94 2.99
CA GLY A 92 -3.60 -10.82 3.68
C GLY A 92 -2.22 -10.95 3.00
N THR A 93 -1.97 -10.22 1.90
CA THR A 93 -0.69 -10.27 1.18
C THR A 93 -0.05 -8.89 1.15
N PHE A 94 1.25 -8.84 1.42
CA PHE A 94 2.00 -7.59 1.44
C PHE A 94 2.17 -6.99 0.05
N PHE A 95 1.56 -5.82 -0.17
CA PHE A 95 1.62 -5.08 -1.43
C PHE A 95 2.05 -3.62 -1.25
N THR A 96 2.55 -3.20 -0.08
CA THR A 96 2.98 -1.81 0.20
C THR A 96 1.91 -0.75 -0.12
N GLY A 97 0.62 -1.11 -0.04
CA GLY A 97 -0.47 -0.21 -0.40
C GLY A 97 -0.68 0.02 -1.91
N MET A 98 -0.10 -0.80 -2.80
CA MET A 98 -0.21 -0.67 -4.27
C MET A 98 -1.65 -0.84 -4.83
N ASN A 99 -2.69 -0.99 -4.00
CA ASN A 99 -4.10 -0.90 -4.45
C ASN A 99 -4.55 0.54 -4.73
N ILE A 100 -3.82 1.54 -4.20
CA ILE A 100 -4.17 2.95 -4.34
C ILE A 100 -3.58 3.46 -5.66
N THR A 101 -4.46 3.90 -6.55
CA THR A 101 -4.26 4.14 -7.99
C THR A 101 -3.13 5.11 -8.38
N GLY A 102 -2.42 5.73 -7.44
CA GLY A 102 -1.50 6.84 -7.73
C GLY A 102 -0.07 6.47 -8.16
N ARG A 103 0.42 5.25 -7.95
CA ARG A 103 1.86 4.97 -8.14
C ARG A 103 2.28 4.81 -9.60
N ILE A 104 1.49 4.08 -10.40
CA ILE A 104 1.79 3.86 -11.82
C ILE A 104 1.42 5.10 -12.65
N GLU A 105 0.34 5.81 -12.29
CA GLU A 105 -0.01 7.10 -12.91
C GLU A 105 1.13 8.12 -12.76
N GLY A 106 1.74 8.19 -11.57
CA GLY A 106 2.89 9.07 -11.33
C GLY A 106 4.16 8.66 -12.07
N ILE A 107 4.39 7.35 -12.30
CA ILE A 107 5.55 6.86 -13.07
C ILE A 107 5.35 7.18 -14.56
N ASN A 108 4.19 6.85 -15.11
CA ASN A 108 3.89 7.15 -16.51
C ASN A 108 3.93 8.66 -16.76
N SER A 109 3.23 9.46 -15.94
CA SER A 109 3.27 10.92 -16.06
C SER A 109 4.68 11.50 -15.88
N PHE A 110 5.52 10.89 -15.04
CA PHE A 110 6.91 11.30 -14.91
C PHE A 110 7.66 11.08 -16.22
N PHE A 111 7.56 9.87 -16.81
CA PHE A 111 8.23 9.55 -18.06
C PHE A 111 7.63 10.24 -19.30
N ASP A 112 6.34 10.58 -19.28
CA ASP A 112 5.68 11.35 -20.35
C ASP A 112 6.34 12.73 -20.56
N SER A 113 6.97 13.29 -19.52
CA SER A 113 7.74 14.54 -19.62
C SER A 113 9.12 14.38 -20.26
N PHE A 114 9.57 13.14 -20.48
CA PHE A 114 10.86 12.83 -21.10
C PHE A 114 10.67 12.18 -22.47
N VAL A 115 9.77 11.20 -22.60
CA VAL A 115 9.66 10.37 -23.81
C VAL A 115 8.37 10.69 -24.55
N THR A 116 8.49 10.91 -25.85
CA THR A 116 7.35 11.09 -26.78
C THR A 116 7.29 9.94 -27.77
N HIS A 117 6.15 9.76 -28.44
CA HIS A 117 5.98 8.76 -29.50
C HIS A 117 6.94 8.97 -30.70
N THR A 118 7.55 10.15 -30.81
CA THR A 118 8.53 10.52 -31.84
C THR A 118 9.98 10.32 -31.41
N SER A 119 10.24 9.98 -30.13
CA SER A 119 11.60 9.83 -29.63
C SER A 119 12.24 8.55 -30.20
N ASN A 120 13.38 8.69 -30.87
CA ASN A 120 14.14 7.53 -31.35
C ASN A 120 14.89 6.83 -30.19
N LEU A 121 15.43 5.64 -30.45
CA LEU A 121 16.07 4.82 -29.40
C LEU A 121 17.25 5.53 -28.72
N LYS A 122 18.07 6.28 -29.47
CA LYS A 122 19.21 7.01 -28.93
C LYS A 122 18.74 8.12 -27.99
N GLU A 123 17.74 8.89 -28.41
CA GLU A 123 17.11 9.91 -27.56
C GLU A 123 16.47 9.30 -26.31
N PHE A 124 15.81 8.14 -26.45
CA PHE A 124 15.21 7.44 -25.31
C PHE A 124 16.26 7.11 -24.24
N VAL A 125 17.41 6.54 -24.62
CA VAL A 125 18.47 6.19 -23.66
C VAL A 125 18.96 7.42 -22.89
N VAL A 126 19.30 8.50 -23.60
CA VAL A 126 19.76 9.74 -22.96
C VAL A 126 18.70 10.31 -22.01
N LYS A 127 17.44 10.39 -22.46
CA LYS A 127 16.36 10.94 -21.65
C LYS A 127 16.01 10.05 -20.45
N TYR A 128 16.15 8.73 -20.59
CA TYR A 128 15.98 7.77 -19.51
C TYR A 128 17.06 7.95 -18.43
N GLU A 129 18.32 8.16 -18.80
CA GLU A 129 19.41 8.45 -17.84
C GLU A 129 19.18 9.76 -17.07
N ILE A 130 18.69 10.80 -17.74
CA ILE A 130 18.31 12.06 -17.08
C ILE A 130 17.14 11.82 -16.09
N ALA A 131 16.14 11.05 -16.52
CA ALA A 131 15.01 10.69 -15.68
C ALA A 131 15.45 9.89 -14.43
N LEU A 132 16.34 8.91 -14.59
CA LEU A 132 16.94 8.17 -13.48
C LEU A 132 17.73 9.08 -12.54
N SER A 133 18.57 9.96 -13.07
CA SER A 133 19.35 10.91 -12.26
C SER A 133 18.45 11.82 -11.42
N ARG A 134 17.31 12.27 -11.98
CA ARG A 134 16.30 13.03 -11.24
C ARG A 134 15.61 12.20 -10.15
N ILE A 135 15.35 10.91 -10.39
CA ILE A 135 14.80 10.00 -9.36
C ILE A 135 15.80 9.85 -8.20
N VAL A 136 17.08 9.62 -8.51
CA VAL A 136 18.15 9.48 -7.51
C VAL A 136 18.30 10.77 -6.71
N LYS A 137 18.37 11.93 -7.38
CA LYS A 137 18.45 13.23 -6.69
C LYS A 137 17.27 13.44 -5.74
N ARG A 138 16.02 13.24 -6.21
CA ARG A 138 14.83 13.34 -5.36
C ARG A 138 14.83 12.36 -4.19
N LYS A 139 15.41 11.17 -4.37
CA LYS A 139 15.58 10.19 -3.29
C LYS A 139 16.56 10.72 -2.25
N ASN A 140 17.72 11.21 -2.69
CA ASN A 140 18.74 11.78 -1.80
C ASN A 140 18.21 12.98 -1.02
N ASP A 141 17.49 13.89 -1.67
CA ASP A 141 16.86 15.04 -1.01
C ASP A 141 15.89 14.56 0.09
N LYS A 142 15.07 13.54 -0.18
CA LYS A 142 14.13 12.97 0.81
C LYS A 142 14.81 12.21 1.94
N ASP A 143 15.90 11.52 1.65
CA ASP A 143 16.71 10.84 2.66
C ASP A 143 17.37 11.89 3.57
N PHE A 144 17.96 12.95 3.00
CA PHE A 144 18.49 14.10 3.74
C PHE A 144 17.43 14.74 4.63
N GLU A 145 16.25 15.04 4.12
CA GLU A 145 15.15 15.59 4.92
C GLU A 145 14.66 14.64 6.02
N SER A 146 14.76 13.32 5.81
CA SER A 146 14.35 12.34 6.81
C SER A 146 15.36 12.23 7.96
N GLU A 147 16.63 12.46 7.68
CA GLU A 147 17.74 12.39 8.64
C GLU A 147 17.96 13.72 9.39
N HIS A 148 17.76 14.86 8.72
CA HIS A 148 18.23 16.17 9.24
C HIS A 148 17.12 17.14 9.65
N LYS A 149 15.85 16.87 9.33
CA LYS A 149 14.74 17.73 9.74
C LYS A 149 13.96 17.09 10.88
N PHE A 150 13.82 17.83 11.98
CA PHE A 150 13.04 17.42 13.15
C PHE A 150 11.56 17.26 12.80
N ARG A 151 10.91 16.31 13.48
CA ARG A 151 9.47 16.05 13.37
C ARG A 151 8.80 16.66 14.59
N ILE A 152 7.84 17.56 14.36
CA ILE A 152 7.05 18.15 15.44
C ILE A 152 5.97 17.14 15.82
N VAL A 153 6.08 16.61 17.03
CA VAL A 153 5.15 15.66 17.66
C VAL A 153 4.88 16.19 19.06
N ASN A 154 3.63 16.08 19.52
CA ASN A 154 3.29 16.54 20.86
C ASN A 154 3.94 15.64 21.92
N ASP A 155 4.31 16.20 23.08
CA ASP A 155 5.15 15.49 24.03
C ASP A 155 4.48 14.26 24.66
N HIS A 156 3.16 14.28 24.73
CA HIS A 156 2.30 13.23 25.29
C HIS A 156 1.90 12.15 24.27
N GLU A 157 2.29 12.26 23.00
CA GLU A 157 1.97 11.27 21.97
C GLU A 157 3.12 10.26 21.81
N PHE A 158 3.30 9.38 22.81
CA PHE A 158 4.46 8.48 22.90
C PHE A 158 4.64 7.58 21.66
N LEU A 159 3.57 6.94 21.19
CA LEU A 159 3.61 6.12 19.96
C LEU A 159 4.03 6.92 18.73
N LEU A 160 3.54 8.17 18.60
CA LEU A 160 3.90 9.03 17.47
C LEU A 160 5.36 9.49 17.59
N LYS A 161 5.85 9.74 18.82
CA LYS A 161 7.26 9.99 19.11
C LYS A 161 8.14 8.80 18.72
N HIS A 162 7.76 7.60 19.12
CA HIS A 162 8.48 6.37 18.78
C HIS A 162 8.48 6.12 17.26
N ALA A 163 7.33 6.27 16.59
CA ALA A 163 7.24 6.23 15.12
C ALA A 163 8.15 7.28 14.45
N GLY A 164 8.26 8.47 15.05
CA GLY A 164 9.15 9.55 14.64
C GLY A 164 10.63 9.15 14.63
N LYS A 165 11.06 8.38 15.63
CA LYS A 165 12.43 7.87 15.75
C LYS A 165 12.70 6.71 14.80
N VAL A 166 11.74 5.79 14.66
CA VAL A 166 11.96 4.53 13.94
C VAL A 166 11.77 4.67 12.43
N TYR A 167 10.73 5.36 11.96
CA TYR A 167 10.37 5.34 10.54
C TYR A 167 11.06 6.40 9.70
N THR A 168 11.23 6.16 8.40
CA THR A 168 11.50 7.22 7.40
C THR A 168 10.38 8.27 7.39
N ARG A 169 10.64 9.49 6.93
CA ARG A 169 9.65 10.59 6.98
C ARG A 169 8.35 10.26 6.22
N ASN A 170 8.47 9.62 5.05
CA ASN A 170 7.31 9.22 4.26
C ASN A 170 6.45 8.17 4.96
N VAL A 171 7.07 7.21 5.66
CA VAL A 171 6.33 6.18 6.41
C VAL A 171 5.71 6.79 7.66
N PHE A 172 6.44 7.66 8.37
CA PHE A 172 5.91 8.40 9.50
C PHE A 172 4.67 9.21 9.15
N ASN A 173 4.67 9.93 8.02
CA ASN A 173 3.49 10.69 7.61
C ASN A 173 2.26 9.78 7.40
N LYS A 174 2.46 8.61 6.78
CA LYS A 174 1.38 7.61 6.63
C LYS A 174 0.94 7.03 7.97
N PHE A 175 1.86 6.79 8.90
CA PHE A 175 1.54 6.39 10.25
C PHE A 175 0.74 7.47 10.98
N LYS A 176 1.12 8.75 10.82
CA LYS A 176 0.41 9.91 11.37
C LYS A 176 -1.01 10.03 10.79
N ASP A 177 -1.19 9.74 9.50
CA ASP A 177 -2.52 9.69 8.89
C ASP A 177 -3.42 8.62 9.54
N GLU A 178 -2.86 7.48 9.95
CA GLU A 178 -3.58 6.43 10.69
C GLU A 178 -3.80 6.82 12.15
N TRP A 179 -2.80 7.44 12.78
CA TRP A 179 -2.89 7.98 14.14
C TRP A 179 -4.04 8.98 14.29
N ASN A 180 -4.18 9.91 13.36
CA ASN A 180 -5.26 10.90 13.40
C ASN A 180 -6.66 10.27 13.29
N LYS A 181 -6.77 9.05 12.76
CA LYS A 181 -8.06 8.36 12.63
C LYS A 181 -8.50 7.66 13.90
N ILE A 182 -7.64 7.45 14.89
CA ILE A 182 -7.99 6.70 16.12
C ILE A 182 -9.20 7.32 16.84
N PHE A 183 -9.37 8.64 16.74
CA PHE A 183 -10.44 9.38 17.39
C PHE A 183 -11.83 9.04 16.82
N HIS A 184 -11.91 8.49 15.61
CA HIS A 184 -13.15 8.00 14.98
C HIS A 184 -13.58 6.63 15.50
N TYR A 185 -12.81 6.00 16.39
CA TYR A 185 -13.08 4.65 16.86
C TYR A 185 -13.24 4.58 18.38
N LYS A 186 -14.03 3.61 18.84
CA LYS A 186 -14.20 3.21 20.25
C LYS A 186 -13.83 1.73 20.41
N VAL A 187 -13.37 1.34 21.60
CA VAL A 187 -12.93 -0.02 21.90
C VAL A 187 -13.87 -0.65 22.92
N GLU A 188 -14.25 -1.89 22.68
CA GLU A 188 -14.95 -2.76 23.62
C GLU A 188 -14.08 -4.01 23.85
N ASN A 189 -13.74 -4.27 25.11
CA ASN A 189 -12.97 -5.45 25.48
C ASN A 189 -13.83 -6.69 25.36
N VAL A 190 -13.31 -7.74 24.70
CA VAL A 190 -14.02 -9.01 24.54
C VAL A 190 -13.13 -10.13 25.02
N ARG A 191 -13.52 -10.73 26.16
CA ARG A 191 -13.02 -11.98 26.76
C ARG A 191 -11.53 -12.30 26.54
N ASN A 192 -10.77 -12.30 27.63
CA ASN A 192 -9.39 -12.80 27.65
C ASN A 192 -9.42 -14.34 27.48
N GLY A 193 -8.72 -14.84 26.46
CA GLY A 193 -8.45 -16.26 26.29
C GLY A 193 -7.05 -16.62 26.79
N ASN A 194 -6.67 -17.89 26.73
CA ASN A 194 -5.32 -18.35 27.08
C ASN A 194 -4.27 -17.69 26.14
N GLY A 195 -3.57 -16.66 26.64
CA GLY A 195 -2.45 -16.01 25.96
C GLY A 195 -2.81 -14.85 25.02
N PHE A 196 -4.07 -14.69 24.60
CA PHE A 196 -4.50 -13.63 23.67
C PHE A 196 -5.62 -12.76 24.25
N GLN A 197 -5.54 -11.47 23.94
CA GLN A 197 -6.57 -10.47 24.23
C GLN A 197 -7.28 -10.07 22.93
N SER A 198 -8.61 -10.12 22.95
CA SER A 198 -9.45 -9.73 21.82
C SER A 198 -10.19 -8.43 22.13
N PHE A 199 -10.22 -7.54 21.14
CA PHE A 199 -10.86 -6.23 21.22
C PHE A 199 -11.79 -6.05 20.03
N ILE A 200 -12.97 -5.49 20.27
CA ILE A 200 -13.86 -5.04 19.21
C ILE A 200 -13.71 -3.53 19.09
N VAL A 201 -13.22 -3.09 17.94
CA VAL A 201 -13.07 -1.67 17.61
C VAL A 201 -14.21 -1.27 16.69
N LYS A 202 -15.06 -0.34 17.14
CA LYS A 202 -16.23 0.14 16.38
C LYS A 202 -16.00 1.57 15.90
N SER A 203 -16.47 1.88 14.70
CA SER A 203 -16.57 3.26 14.22
C SER A 203 -17.61 4.02 15.05
N LYS A 204 -17.32 5.29 15.36
CA LYS A 204 -18.27 6.22 15.99
C LYS A 204 -19.28 6.77 14.99
N ASP A 205 -18.92 6.76 13.70
CA ASP A 205 -19.74 7.30 12.62
C ASP A 205 -20.68 6.23 12.03
N ASP A 206 -20.35 4.94 12.19
CA ASP A 206 -21.12 3.80 11.68
C ASP A 206 -20.99 2.59 12.62
N GLU A 207 -22.02 2.34 13.44
CA GLU A 207 -22.03 1.22 14.40
C GLU A 207 -21.95 -0.18 13.74
N LEU A 208 -22.23 -0.28 12.43
CA LEU A 208 -22.07 -1.54 11.68
C LEU A 208 -20.61 -1.79 11.30
N GLU A 209 -19.77 -0.75 11.23
CA GLU A 209 -18.34 -0.86 10.95
C GLU A 209 -17.60 -1.20 12.23
N LYS A 210 -17.37 -2.50 12.43
CA LYS A 210 -16.61 -3.06 13.55
C LYS A 210 -15.51 -4.00 13.08
N PHE A 211 -14.41 -4.00 13.81
CA PHE A 211 -13.24 -4.83 13.53
C PHE A 211 -12.78 -5.53 14.79
N GLU A 212 -12.44 -6.81 14.65
CA GLU A 212 -11.76 -7.54 15.71
C GLU A 212 -10.25 -7.28 15.63
N VAL A 213 -9.65 -6.93 16.76
CA VAL A 213 -8.20 -6.85 16.97
C VAL A 213 -7.82 -7.94 17.98
N ARG A 214 -6.84 -8.77 17.62
CA ARG A 214 -6.31 -9.82 18.52
C ARG A 214 -4.84 -9.55 18.74
N LEU A 215 -4.44 -9.43 20.01
CA LEU A 215 -3.07 -9.21 20.43
C LEU A 215 -2.63 -10.33 21.40
N ASP A 216 -1.39 -10.73 21.32
CA ASP A 216 -0.72 -11.53 22.35
C ASP A 216 -0.63 -10.72 23.64
N SER A 217 -0.86 -11.38 24.78
CA SER A 217 -0.98 -10.71 26.08
C SER A 217 0.35 -10.23 26.64
N GLN A 218 1.48 -10.74 26.15
CA GLN A 218 2.81 -10.42 26.65
C GLN A 218 3.59 -9.57 25.64
N THR A 219 3.57 -9.97 24.38
CA THR A 219 4.38 -9.33 23.34
C THR A 219 3.65 -8.21 22.60
N TYR A 220 2.32 -8.13 22.80
CA TYR A 220 1.42 -7.25 22.04
C TYR A 220 1.49 -7.47 20.52
N GLU A 221 1.97 -8.65 20.11
CA GLU A 221 1.96 -9.07 18.72
C GLU A 221 0.58 -9.45 18.25
N GLY A 222 0.17 -9.02 17.06
CA GLY A 222 -1.19 -9.33 16.66
C GLY A 222 -1.64 -8.84 15.31
N LYS A 223 -2.95 -8.96 15.10
CA LYS A 223 -3.61 -8.70 13.82
C LYS A 223 -4.94 -8.02 14.02
N CYS A 224 -5.34 -7.28 13.00
CA CYS A 224 -6.68 -6.70 12.90
C CYS A 224 -7.42 -7.32 11.72
N GLU A 225 -8.72 -7.55 11.87
CA GLU A 225 -9.60 -8.04 10.80
C GLU A 225 -9.54 -7.16 9.54
N CYS A 226 -9.21 -5.86 9.67
CA CYS A 226 -9.05 -4.97 8.51
C CYS A 226 -7.85 -5.32 7.61
N GLN A 227 -6.90 -6.12 8.12
CA GLN A 227 -5.69 -6.61 7.44
C GLN A 227 -4.80 -5.54 6.80
N GLN A 228 -4.86 -4.32 7.33
CA GLN A 228 -4.14 -3.19 6.74
C GLN A 228 -2.63 -3.26 7.00
N PHE A 229 -2.20 -3.80 8.14
CA PHE A 229 -0.79 -4.02 8.40
C PHE A 229 -0.21 -5.05 7.44
N GLU A 230 -0.89 -6.17 7.24
CA GLU A 230 -0.51 -7.23 6.31
C GLU A 230 -0.44 -6.70 4.88
N PHE A 231 -1.39 -5.83 4.49
CA PHE A 231 -1.46 -5.29 3.14
C PHE A 231 -0.46 -4.16 2.86
N VAL A 232 -0.29 -3.23 3.81
CA VAL A 232 0.46 -1.97 3.63
C VAL A 232 1.82 -2.01 4.34
N GLY A 233 1.93 -2.74 5.44
CA GLY A 233 3.05 -2.74 6.37
C GLY A 233 3.07 -1.57 7.32
N ILE A 234 1.92 -0.95 7.59
CA ILE A 234 1.75 0.16 8.54
C ILE A 234 0.55 -0.15 9.41
N LEU A 235 0.69 0.06 10.71
CA LEU A 235 -0.38 -0.13 11.69
C LEU A 235 -1.63 0.66 11.31
N CYS A 236 -2.78 0.01 11.42
CA CYS A 236 -4.07 0.65 11.20
C CYS A 236 -4.55 1.41 12.45
N ALA A 237 -5.45 2.37 12.23
CA ALA A 237 -6.11 3.09 13.32
C ALA A 237 -6.73 2.17 14.39
N HIS A 238 -7.21 0.98 14.02
CA HIS A 238 -7.83 0.06 14.99
C HIS A 238 -6.82 -0.50 16.00
N ILE A 239 -5.65 -0.96 15.55
CA ILE A 239 -4.59 -1.45 16.44
C ILE A 239 -4.06 -0.30 17.28
N LEU A 240 -3.83 0.87 16.67
CA LEU A 240 -3.35 2.06 17.39
C LEU A 240 -4.35 2.50 18.48
N LYS A 241 -5.65 2.40 18.20
CA LYS A 241 -6.68 2.72 19.19
C LYS A 241 -6.69 1.73 20.37
N VAL A 242 -6.41 0.45 20.12
CA VAL A 242 -6.22 -0.56 21.18
C VAL A 242 -4.94 -0.30 21.96
N PHE A 243 -3.84 0.09 21.29
CA PHE A 243 -2.59 0.43 21.98
C PHE A 243 -2.78 1.60 22.95
N VAL A 244 -3.54 2.63 22.55
CA VAL A 244 -3.90 3.74 23.45
C VAL A 244 -4.76 3.27 24.64
N GLN A 245 -5.62 2.27 24.45
CA GLN A 245 -6.44 1.71 25.54
C GLN A 245 -5.61 0.88 26.55
N LEU A 246 -4.48 0.32 26.09
CA LEU A 246 -3.56 -0.49 26.88
C LEU A 246 -2.35 0.29 27.40
N ASP A 247 -2.34 1.62 27.24
CA ASP A 247 -1.22 2.51 27.59
C ASP A 247 0.13 2.03 27.02
N ILE A 248 0.13 1.54 25.77
CA ILE A 248 1.34 1.12 25.06
C ILE A 248 2.00 2.34 24.40
N ASP A 249 3.22 2.64 24.83
CA ASP A 249 3.97 3.81 24.38
C ASP A 249 4.90 3.54 23.18
N GLU A 250 5.25 2.28 22.94
CA GLU A 250 6.18 1.87 21.89
C GLU A 250 5.57 0.89 20.91
N ILE A 251 6.05 0.95 19.66
CA ILE A 251 5.60 0.07 18.60
C ILE A 251 6.44 -1.19 18.70
N ALA A 252 5.80 -2.33 18.95
CA ALA A 252 6.47 -3.61 19.00
C ALA A 252 7.21 -3.92 17.67
N GLU A 253 8.37 -4.58 17.79
CA GLU A 253 9.34 -4.76 16.71
C GLU A 253 8.76 -5.47 15.47
N HIS A 254 7.85 -6.43 15.68
CA HIS A 254 7.16 -7.14 14.62
C HIS A 254 6.32 -6.25 13.69
N PHE A 255 5.85 -5.09 14.18
CA PHE A 255 5.12 -4.11 13.38
C PHE A 255 6.05 -3.19 12.57
N ILE A 256 7.37 -3.30 12.73
CA ILE A 256 8.35 -2.40 12.11
C ILE A 256 9.16 -3.17 11.05
N PHE A 257 8.72 -3.11 9.80
CA PHE A 257 9.50 -3.70 8.71
C PHE A 257 10.85 -3.01 8.50
N PRO A 258 11.95 -3.76 8.27
CA PRO A 258 13.29 -3.20 8.05
C PRO A 258 13.31 -2.11 6.97
N ARG A 259 12.55 -2.30 5.89
CA ARG A 259 12.47 -1.33 4.77
C ARG A 259 11.85 0.03 5.13
N TRP A 260 11.14 0.10 6.25
CA TRP A 260 10.48 1.31 6.73
C TRP A 260 11.33 2.11 7.72
N ARG A 261 12.37 1.49 8.27
CA ARG A 261 13.26 2.12 9.25
C ARG A 261 14.01 3.30 8.64
N GLN A 262 14.32 4.28 9.47
CA GLN A 262 15.35 5.26 9.14
C GLN A 262 16.64 4.50 8.78
N LYS A 263 17.42 5.05 7.84
CA LYS A 263 18.66 4.43 7.37
C LYS A 263 18.50 3.05 6.70
N ALA A 264 17.28 2.62 6.34
CA ALA A 264 17.05 1.37 5.61
C ALA A 264 17.84 1.27 4.29
N ASN A 265 18.24 2.40 3.69
CA ASN A 265 19.08 2.45 2.50
C ASN A 265 20.60 2.29 2.80
N LYS A 266 21.06 2.41 4.05
CA LYS A 266 22.50 2.31 4.38
C LYS A 266 23.05 0.89 4.18
N PHE A 267 22.22 -0.14 4.35
CA PHE A 267 22.58 -1.54 4.08
C PHE A 267 22.70 -1.91 2.59
N ARG A 268 22.47 -0.96 1.66
CA ARG A 268 22.60 -1.21 0.21
C ARG A 268 23.91 -0.68 -0.37
N ILE A 269 24.78 -0.16 0.48
CA ILE A 269 26.13 0.29 0.16
C ILE A 269 27.02 -0.57 1.06
N ILE A 270 27.98 -1.32 0.49
CA ILE A 270 28.79 -2.45 1.05
C ILE A 270 28.19 -3.80 0.59
N ASP A 271 28.81 -4.64 -0.27
CA ASP A 271 30.16 -4.71 -0.86
C ASP A 271 30.22 -5.78 -2.00
N SER A 272 31.27 -5.76 -2.84
CA SER A 272 32.20 -6.92 -3.02
C SER A 272 33.29 -6.62 -4.06
N GLN A 273 34.36 -5.93 -3.65
CA GLN A 273 35.77 -6.06 -4.12
C GLN A 273 36.51 -4.73 -3.96
N GLY A 274 37.04 -4.47 -2.76
CA GLY A 274 37.86 -3.29 -2.45
C GLY A 274 39.08 -3.08 -3.34
N LEU A 275 38.89 -2.46 -4.50
CA LEU A 275 39.95 -1.87 -5.31
C LEU A 275 39.54 -0.44 -5.66
N VAL A 276 40.19 0.50 -4.98
CA VAL A 276 40.39 1.85 -5.49
C VAL A 276 41.39 1.71 -6.63
N HIS A 277 40.94 1.87 -7.87
CA HIS A 277 41.79 2.41 -8.92
C HIS A 277 41.03 3.55 -9.58
N ASP A 278 41.52 4.75 -9.27
CA ASP A 278 41.40 5.92 -10.11
C ASP A 278 42.17 5.63 -11.40
N ASP A 279 41.50 5.79 -12.53
CA ASP A 279 42.16 6.10 -13.78
C ASP A 279 41.19 7.00 -14.54
N GLY A 280 41.41 8.31 -14.40
CA GLY A 280 40.52 9.38 -14.82
C GLY A 280 40.27 9.41 -16.33
N LYS A 281 39.32 8.59 -16.80
CA LYS A 281 38.65 8.77 -18.08
C LYS A 281 37.14 8.66 -17.91
N GLU A 282 36.46 9.75 -18.27
CA GLU A 282 35.02 9.86 -18.38
C GLU A 282 34.51 8.89 -19.47
N GLU A 283 34.03 7.72 -19.07
CA GLU A 283 33.13 6.91 -19.90
C GLU A 283 31.84 6.55 -19.15
N SER A 284 30.75 6.57 -19.90
CA SER A 284 29.37 6.44 -19.41
C SER A 284 29.14 5.11 -18.67
N LYS A 285 28.55 5.21 -17.47
CA LYS A 285 28.24 4.08 -16.57
C LYS A 285 27.26 3.05 -17.15
N THR A 286 26.69 3.31 -18.32
CA THR A 286 25.61 2.49 -18.92
C THR A 286 26.13 1.25 -19.67
N LEU A 287 27.42 1.21 -20.04
CA LEU A 287 28.03 0.04 -20.69
C LEU A 287 28.26 -1.17 -19.76
N ARG A 288 28.15 -1.01 -18.44
CA ARG A 288 28.42 -2.09 -17.47
C ARG A 288 27.24 -3.03 -17.22
N LEU A 289 26.04 -2.73 -17.74
CA LEU A 289 24.82 -3.53 -17.50
C LEU A 289 24.57 -4.64 -18.52
N SER A 290 25.44 -4.81 -19.53
CA SER A 290 25.31 -5.87 -20.55
C SER A 290 25.76 -7.27 -20.09
N HIS A 291 26.38 -7.39 -18.92
CA HIS A 291 26.95 -8.67 -18.42
C HIS A 291 26.15 -9.34 -17.29
N MET A 292 24.88 -8.99 -17.10
CA MET A 292 24.04 -9.58 -16.04
C MET A 292 22.75 -10.26 -16.56
N CYS A 293 22.78 -10.79 -17.79
CA CYS A 293 21.80 -11.79 -18.21
C CYS A 293 22.03 -13.10 -17.46
#